data_AF-A0A7X7NA67-F1
#
_entry.id   AF-A0A7X7NA67-F1
#
_cell.length_a   1.000
_cell.length_b   1.000
_cell.length_c   1.000
_cell.angle_alpha   90.00
_cell.angle_beta   90.00
_cell.angle_gamma   90.00
#
_symmetry.space_group_name_H-M   'P 1'
#
loop_
_entity.id
_entity.type
_entity.pdbx_description
1 polymer ?
#
loop_
_entity_poly.entity_id
_entity_poly.type
_entity_poly.pdbx_seq_one_letter_code
_entity_poly.pdbx_strand_id
1 'polypeptide(L)'
;MMKKTAILFIVEGAGTEPDFLTGVDRTFQLDCDVCSVCANIHNLYNIIKRYGFNVNIIDVLKAFFNDNLLELKNKIASFQSNLNKKTELKNLKKEQERTEKDLETLNRKYSSIYLIFDSEFQSQTKNDRNLSQMQIVAKNYKELLEMIEYFNNETEPTRGKLYLNYPMMESFRHCDYPGDPNFVNAQVSIDLLFKKGEYKRVVQKQHPKMASRHPDKFIEEEFVKIAWMNVCKLHTLYAKLWKVPSYKSFQQQAEQVGILHQEYNLIVTQKTISVLNTTLFFLLDYFGKPFYESEIAKIEA
;
A
#
# COMPACT_ATOMS: atom_id res chain seq x y z
N MET A 1 -15.59 21.31 -13.93
CA MET A 1 -14.87 20.70 -15.08
C MET A 1 -14.84 19.20 -14.81
N MET A 2 -15.42 18.35 -15.67
CA MET A 2 -15.33 16.88 -15.45
C MET A 2 -13.87 16.46 -15.68
N LYS A 3 -13.21 15.87 -14.66
CA LYS A 3 -11.88 15.29 -14.81
C LYS A 3 -11.97 14.20 -15.90
N LYS A 4 -11.14 14.29 -16.94
CA LYS A 4 -11.28 13.45 -18.16
C LYS A 4 -10.79 12.01 -17.98
N THR A 5 -10.08 11.72 -16.89
CA THR A 5 -9.46 10.42 -16.61
C THR A 5 -9.64 10.05 -15.14
N ALA A 6 -9.51 8.76 -14.82
CA ALA A 6 -9.59 8.25 -13.46
C ALA A 6 -8.39 7.35 -13.17
N ILE A 7 -7.92 7.37 -11.92
CA ILE A 7 -6.91 6.46 -11.39
C ILE A 7 -7.61 5.51 -10.42
N LEU A 8 -7.32 4.21 -10.57
CA LEU A 8 -7.75 3.19 -9.62
C LEU A 8 -6.61 2.84 -8.67
N PHE A 9 -6.88 2.94 -7.38
CA PHE A 9 -6.03 2.39 -6.33
C PHE A 9 -6.65 1.09 -5.80
N ILE A 10 -5.87 0.02 -5.78
CA ILE A 10 -6.23 -1.23 -5.11
C ILE A 10 -5.39 -1.29 -3.84
N VAL A 11 -6.04 -1.26 -2.68
CA VAL A 11 -5.40 -1.09 -1.38
C VAL A 11 -5.78 -2.22 -0.41
N GLU A 12 -4.97 -2.47 0.62
CA GLU A 12 -5.26 -3.50 1.62
C GLU A 12 -6.39 -3.05 2.58
N GLY A 13 -6.27 -1.85 3.15
CA GLY A 13 -7.19 -1.31 4.15
C GLY A 13 -8.32 -0.42 3.60
N ALA A 14 -9.43 -0.43 4.34
CA ALA A 14 -10.66 0.32 4.01
C ALA A 14 -10.74 1.74 4.61
N GLY A 15 -9.74 2.14 5.40
CA GLY A 15 -9.76 3.38 6.18
C GLY A 15 -8.53 4.23 5.91
N THR A 16 -7.39 3.85 6.49
CA THR A 16 -6.15 4.64 6.44
C THR A 16 -5.73 5.02 5.02
N GLU A 17 -5.73 4.06 4.09
CA GLU A 17 -5.23 4.24 2.73
C GLU A 17 -6.18 5.10 1.88
N PRO A 18 -7.51 4.84 1.85
CA PRO A 18 -8.46 5.78 1.22
C PRO A 18 -8.41 7.19 1.81
N ASP A 19 -8.27 7.34 3.13
CA ASP A 19 -8.17 8.66 3.78
C ASP A 19 -6.87 9.38 3.40
N PHE A 20 -5.76 8.64 3.30
CA PHE A 20 -4.49 9.17 2.85
C PHE A 20 -4.55 9.63 1.40
N LEU A 21 -5.10 8.81 0.50
CA LEU A 21 -5.28 9.15 -0.91
C LEU A 21 -6.23 10.36 -1.10
N THR A 22 -7.28 10.46 -0.28
CA THR A 22 -8.16 11.64 -0.23
C THR A 22 -7.40 12.88 0.20
N GLY A 23 -6.54 12.77 1.21
CA GLY A 23 -5.64 13.84 1.63
C GLY A 23 -4.71 14.29 0.50
N VAL A 24 -4.16 13.34 -0.26
CA VAL A 24 -3.29 13.61 -1.42
C VAL A 24 -4.07 14.33 -2.53
N ASP A 25 -5.23 13.81 -2.98
CA ASP A 25 -6.02 14.45 -4.04
C ASP A 25 -6.48 15.85 -3.66
N ARG A 26 -6.95 16.05 -2.42
CA ARG A 26 -7.34 17.37 -1.91
C ARG A 26 -6.21 18.39 -2.01
N THR A 27 -4.99 17.93 -1.76
CA THR A 27 -3.82 18.80 -1.60
C THR A 27 -3.17 19.10 -2.93
N PHE A 28 -2.89 18.08 -3.74
CA PHE A 28 -2.23 18.23 -5.04
C PHE A 28 -3.20 18.48 -6.21
N GLN A 29 -4.51 18.39 -5.96
CA GLN A 29 -5.59 18.62 -6.94
C GLN A 29 -5.33 17.86 -8.25
N LEU A 30 -5.16 16.54 -8.14
CA LEU A 30 -4.83 15.71 -9.30
C LEU A 30 -5.86 15.93 -10.42
N ASP A 31 -5.42 16.04 -11.67
CA ASP A 31 -6.31 16.25 -12.83
C ASP A 31 -7.01 14.93 -13.28
N CYS A 32 -7.31 14.08 -12.31
CA CYS A 32 -8.00 12.80 -12.48
C CYS A 32 -8.90 12.48 -11.27
N ASP A 33 -9.94 11.69 -11.48
CA ASP A 33 -10.73 11.15 -10.39
C ASP A 33 -9.94 10.05 -9.65
N VAL A 34 -9.80 10.17 -8.34
CA VAL A 34 -9.15 9.15 -7.49
C VAL A 34 -10.20 8.19 -6.97
N CYS A 35 -10.06 6.91 -7.34
CA CYS A 35 -10.92 5.82 -6.89
C CYS A 35 -10.11 4.80 -6.12
N SER A 36 -10.69 4.17 -5.10
CA SER A 36 -10.05 3.06 -4.40
C SER A 36 -11.00 1.91 -4.16
N VAL A 37 -10.50 0.68 -4.29
CA VAL A 37 -11.18 -0.55 -3.85
C VAL A 37 -10.25 -1.35 -2.95
N CYS A 38 -10.81 -2.14 -2.03
CA CYS A 38 -10.01 -2.92 -1.10
C CYS A 38 -9.89 -4.37 -1.56
N ALA A 39 -8.68 -4.91 -1.54
CA ALA A 39 -8.41 -6.32 -1.79
C ALA A 39 -7.35 -6.80 -0.81
N ASN A 40 -7.23 -8.12 -0.65
CA ASN A 40 -6.13 -8.70 0.12
C ASN A 40 -5.04 -9.21 -0.82
N ILE A 41 -3.79 -8.80 -0.59
CA ILE A 41 -2.66 -9.15 -1.46
C ILE A 41 -2.50 -10.67 -1.66
N HIS A 42 -2.64 -11.47 -0.59
CA HIS A 42 -2.48 -12.91 -0.66
C HIS A 42 -3.60 -13.59 -1.45
N ASN A 43 -4.84 -13.10 -1.31
CA ASN A 43 -5.96 -13.59 -2.11
C ASN A 43 -5.74 -13.29 -3.60
N LEU A 44 -5.29 -12.08 -3.93
CA LEU A 44 -4.94 -11.71 -5.31
C LEU A 44 -3.84 -12.62 -5.86
N TYR A 45 -2.75 -12.79 -5.13
CA TYR A 45 -1.66 -13.68 -5.51
C TYR A 45 -2.14 -15.11 -5.81
N ASN A 46 -2.92 -15.71 -4.90
CA ASN A 46 -3.42 -17.07 -5.07
C ASN A 46 -4.28 -17.22 -6.35
N ILE A 47 -5.14 -16.23 -6.62
CA ILE A 47 -5.99 -16.23 -7.82
C ILE A 47 -5.11 -16.10 -9.07
N ILE A 48 -4.24 -15.09 -9.13
CA ILE A 48 -3.39 -14.81 -10.29
C ILE A 48 -2.47 -16.00 -10.58
N LYS A 49 -1.85 -16.58 -9.53
CA LYS A 49 -0.98 -17.74 -9.63
C LYS A 49 -1.72 -18.97 -10.16
N ARG A 50 -2.96 -19.21 -9.72
CA ARG A 50 -3.80 -20.29 -10.24
C ARG A 50 -4.06 -20.18 -11.74
N TYR A 51 -4.14 -18.95 -12.25
CA TYR A 51 -4.30 -18.66 -13.68
C TYR A 51 -2.99 -18.35 -14.40
N GLY A 52 -1.84 -18.70 -13.80
CA GLY A 52 -0.52 -18.59 -14.43
C GLY A 52 -0.12 -17.16 -14.80
N PHE A 53 -0.51 -16.16 -14.00
CA PHE A 53 -0.19 -14.74 -14.25
C PHE A 53 -0.67 -14.26 -15.62
N ASN A 54 -1.89 -14.66 -16.00
CA ASN A 54 -2.53 -14.22 -17.24
C ASN A 54 -4.00 -13.84 -16.98
N VAL A 55 -4.20 -12.77 -16.21
CA VAL A 55 -5.55 -12.31 -15.83
C VAL A 55 -5.67 -10.80 -15.91
N ASN A 56 -6.88 -10.34 -16.20
CA ASN A 56 -7.23 -8.94 -15.99
C ASN A 56 -7.60 -8.72 -14.52
N ILE A 57 -6.87 -7.85 -13.83
CA ILE A 57 -7.07 -7.58 -12.41
C ILE A 57 -8.47 -7.03 -12.11
N ILE A 58 -9.04 -6.23 -13.02
CA ILE A 58 -10.39 -5.69 -12.85
C ILE A 58 -11.42 -6.82 -12.92
N ASP A 59 -11.26 -7.76 -13.85
CA ASP A 59 -12.18 -8.89 -13.99
C ASP A 59 -12.10 -9.83 -12.79
N VAL A 60 -10.88 -10.07 -12.28
CA VAL A 60 -10.65 -10.81 -11.03
C VAL A 60 -11.38 -10.16 -9.85
N LEU A 61 -11.22 -8.84 -9.68
CA LEU A 61 -11.87 -8.12 -8.59
C LEU A 61 -13.40 -8.13 -8.76
N LYS A 62 -13.92 -7.91 -9.98
CA LYS A 62 -15.36 -7.99 -10.25
C LYS A 62 -15.93 -9.36 -9.91
N ALA A 63 -15.27 -10.44 -10.29
CA ALA A 63 -15.71 -11.79 -9.94
C ALA A 63 -15.77 -11.96 -8.41
N PHE A 64 -14.70 -11.58 -7.72
CA PHE A 64 -14.63 -11.63 -6.25
C PHE A 64 -15.75 -10.84 -5.56
N PHE A 65 -15.97 -9.59 -5.96
CA PHE A 65 -17.01 -8.76 -5.35
C PHE A 65 -18.43 -9.23 -5.69
N ASN A 66 -18.67 -9.79 -6.88
CA ASN A 66 -19.97 -10.37 -7.24
C ASN A 66 -20.28 -11.61 -6.38
N ASP A 67 -19.30 -12.50 -6.18
CA ASP A 67 -19.46 -13.68 -5.32
C ASP A 67 -19.76 -13.26 -3.87
N ASN A 68 -19.00 -12.30 -3.33
CA ASN A 68 -19.24 -11.75 -2.00
C ASN A 68 -20.62 -11.09 -1.88
N LEU A 69 -21.04 -10.33 -2.90
CA LEU A 69 -22.36 -9.68 -2.91
C LEU A 69 -23.50 -10.69 -2.90
N LEU A 70 -23.36 -11.80 -3.62
CA LEU A 70 -24.34 -12.89 -3.61
C LEU A 70 -24.42 -13.54 -2.22
N GLU A 71 -23.27 -13.82 -1.60
CA GLU A 71 -23.22 -14.38 -0.24
C GLU A 71 -23.87 -13.44 0.79
N LEU A 72 -23.58 -12.13 0.71
CA LEU A 72 -24.18 -11.10 1.57
C LEU A 72 -25.71 -11.04 1.40
N LYS A 73 -26.21 -11.06 0.16
CA LYS A 73 -27.66 -11.05 -0.11
C LYS A 73 -28.36 -12.27 0.50
N ASN A 74 -27.75 -13.46 0.37
CA ASN A 74 -28.27 -14.69 0.97
C ASN A 74 -28.28 -14.62 2.51
N LYS A 75 -27.19 -14.13 3.12
CA LYS A 75 -27.11 -13.91 4.57
C LYS A 75 -28.20 -12.93 5.04
N ILE A 76 -28.34 -11.79 4.38
CA ILE A 76 -29.34 -10.77 4.72
C ILE A 76 -30.77 -11.33 4.65
N ALA A 77 -31.11 -12.06 3.57
CA ALA A 77 -32.42 -12.69 3.43
C ALA A 77 -32.73 -13.68 4.57
N SER A 78 -31.72 -14.46 4.99
CA SER A 78 -31.87 -15.42 6.10
C SER A 78 -32.09 -14.76 7.46
N PHE A 79 -31.68 -13.50 7.64
CA PHE A 79 -31.81 -12.74 8.89
C PHE A 79 -33.13 -11.97 9.02
N GLN A 80 -33.76 -11.62 7.90
CA GLN A 80 -35.03 -10.88 7.91
C GLN A 80 -36.18 -11.66 8.57
N SER A 81 -36.02 -12.97 8.78
CA SER A 81 -36.94 -13.82 9.54
C SER A 81 -36.70 -13.85 11.06
N ASN A 82 -35.61 -13.25 11.57
CA ASN A 82 -35.20 -13.28 12.98
C ASN A 82 -34.97 -11.87 13.55
N LEU A 83 -36.00 -11.31 14.19
CA LEU A 83 -36.06 -9.92 14.69
C LEU A 83 -35.01 -9.56 15.77
N ASN A 84 -34.37 -10.55 16.41
CA ASN A 84 -33.45 -10.33 17.54
C ASN A 84 -32.00 -9.95 17.14
N LYS A 85 -31.72 -9.72 15.85
CA LYS A 85 -30.35 -9.47 15.34
C LYS A 85 -30.19 -8.15 14.56
N LYS A 86 -30.81 -7.07 15.04
CA LYS A 86 -30.85 -5.76 14.35
C LYS A 86 -29.46 -5.16 14.05
N THR A 87 -28.49 -5.31 14.95
CA THR A 87 -27.12 -4.77 14.76
C THR A 87 -26.34 -5.52 13.69
N GLU A 88 -26.41 -6.86 13.70
CA GLU A 88 -25.74 -7.72 12.71
C GLU A 88 -26.30 -7.45 11.31
N LEU A 89 -27.64 -7.35 11.19
CA LEU A 89 -28.30 -7.00 9.93
C LEU A 89 -27.88 -5.61 9.42
N LYS A 90 -27.70 -4.62 10.31
CA LYS A 90 -27.21 -3.29 9.93
C LYS A 90 -25.78 -3.33 9.38
N ASN A 91 -24.90 -4.13 9.98
CA ASN A 91 -23.52 -4.28 9.51
C ASN A 91 -23.46 -4.98 8.15
N LEU A 92 -24.23 -6.06 7.95
CA LEU A 92 -24.31 -6.75 6.66
C LEU A 92 -24.82 -5.84 5.54
N LYS A 93 -25.83 -5.00 5.81
CA LYS A 93 -26.34 -4.02 4.83
C LYS A 93 -25.29 -2.98 4.45
N LYS A 94 -24.52 -2.47 5.43
CA LYS A 94 -23.40 -1.55 5.13
C LYS A 94 -22.32 -2.20 4.28
N GLU A 95 -22.01 -3.47 4.54
CA GLU A 95 -21.05 -4.24 3.74
C GLU A 95 -21.57 -4.49 2.33
N GLN A 96 -22.87 -4.75 2.18
CA GLN A 96 -23.54 -4.85 0.87
C GLN A 96 -23.43 -3.53 0.09
N GLU A 97 -23.82 -2.40 0.68
CA GLU A 97 -23.75 -1.07 0.05
C GLU A 97 -22.32 -0.73 -0.38
N ARG A 98 -21.33 -1.06 0.46
CA ARG A 98 -19.92 -0.88 0.12
C ARG A 98 -19.48 -1.75 -1.06
N THR A 99 -19.86 -3.03 -1.06
CA THR A 99 -19.53 -3.97 -2.15
C THR A 99 -20.16 -3.54 -3.47
N GLU A 100 -21.40 -3.04 -3.44
CA GLU A 100 -22.08 -2.48 -4.61
C GLU A 100 -21.33 -1.26 -5.15
N LYS A 101 -20.88 -0.34 -4.26
CA LYS A 101 -20.06 0.81 -4.64
C LYS A 101 -18.70 0.42 -5.23
N ASP A 102 -18.06 -0.62 -4.69
CA ASP A 102 -16.79 -1.13 -5.22
C ASP A 102 -16.98 -1.71 -6.64
N LEU A 103 -18.09 -2.42 -6.90
CA LEU A 103 -18.45 -2.90 -8.24
C LEU A 103 -18.76 -1.76 -9.22
N GLU A 104 -19.49 -0.73 -8.79
CA GLU A 104 -19.73 0.48 -9.60
C GLU A 104 -18.40 1.16 -9.97
N THR A 105 -17.50 1.26 -9.00
CA THR A 105 -16.15 1.79 -9.20
C THR A 105 -15.42 1.00 -10.28
N LEU A 106 -15.34 -0.32 -10.16
CA LEU A 106 -14.66 -1.20 -11.14
C LEU A 106 -15.27 -1.20 -12.54
N ASN A 107 -16.50 -0.69 -12.72
CA ASN A 107 -17.13 -0.56 -14.04
C ASN A 107 -16.69 0.70 -14.81
N ARG A 108 -15.89 1.57 -14.19
CA ARG A 108 -15.30 2.75 -14.84
C ARG A 108 -14.09 2.36 -15.71
N LYS A 109 -13.65 3.31 -16.53
CA LYS A 109 -12.37 3.23 -17.25
C LYS A 109 -11.30 4.00 -16.50
N TYR A 110 -10.08 3.47 -16.49
CA TYR A 110 -8.94 4.03 -15.76
C TYR A 110 -7.77 4.29 -16.71
N SER A 111 -7.09 5.42 -16.52
CA SER A 111 -5.82 5.71 -17.19
C SER A 111 -4.64 5.01 -16.53
N SER A 112 -4.77 4.76 -15.23
CA SER A 112 -3.73 4.10 -14.45
C SER A 112 -4.33 3.25 -13.33
N ILE A 113 -3.68 2.14 -13.02
CA ILE A 113 -4.00 1.26 -11.89
C ILE A 113 -2.76 1.14 -11.01
N TYR A 114 -2.91 1.51 -9.75
CA TYR A 114 -1.88 1.37 -8.73
C TYR A 114 -2.35 0.40 -7.67
N LEU A 115 -1.48 -0.53 -7.29
CA LEU A 115 -1.68 -1.46 -6.19
C LEU A 115 -0.78 -0.99 -5.05
N ILE A 116 -1.34 -0.71 -3.87
CA ILE A 116 -0.57 -0.27 -2.70
C ILE A 116 -0.82 -1.27 -1.58
N PHE A 117 0.22 -1.99 -1.20
CA PHE A 117 0.12 -3.06 -0.22
C PHE A 117 1.24 -3.01 0.80
N ASP A 118 1.02 -3.71 1.89
CA ASP A 118 2.04 -3.97 2.90
C ASP A 118 2.95 -5.10 2.40
N SER A 119 4.24 -5.02 2.73
CA SER A 119 5.19 -6.09 2.36
C SER A 119 4.89 -7.42 3.05
N GLU A 120 4.29 -7.40 4.24
CA GLU A 120 3.81 -8.57 4.98
C GLU A 120 4.77 -9.79 5.01
N PHE A 121 6.09 -9.58 5.12
CA PHE A 121 7.08 -10.67 5.22
C PHE A 121 6.80 -11.67 6.36
N GLN A 122 6.08 -11.23 7.41
CA GLN A 122 5.65 -12.02 8.55
C GLN A 122 4.34 -12.79 8.35
N SER A 123 3.62 -12.60 7.24
CA SER A 123 2.28 -13.17 7.05
C SER A 123 2.29 -14.69 7.03
N GLN A 124 1.36 -15.29 7.76
CA GLN A 124 1.25 -16.73 7.97
C GLN A 124 -0.13 -17.23 7.55
N THR A 125 -0.13 -18.31 6.78
CA THR A 125 -1.30 -19.11 6.46
C THR A 125 -1.37 -20.33 7.39
N LYS A 126 -2.50 -21.04 7.37
CA LYS A 126 -2.67 -22.29 8.14
C LYS A 126 -1.64 -23.38 7.78
N ASN A 127 -1.10 -23.32 6.56
CA ASN A 127 -0.11 -24.29 6.07
C ASN A 127 1.32 -23.99 6.57
N ASP A 128 1.55 -22.83 7.18
CA ASP A 128 2.88 -22.38 7.59
C ASP A 128 3.23 -22.74 9.05
N ARG A 129 2.38 -23.51 9.74
CA ARG A 129 2.52 -23.81 11.19
C ARG A 129 3.84 -24.46 11.58
N ASN A 130 4.46 -25.20 10.67
CA ASN A 130 5.72 -25.91 10.92
C ASN A 130 6.93 -25.18 10.34
N LEU A 131 6.75 -23.99 9.76
CA LEU A 131 7.84 -23.20 9.20
C LEU A 131 8.44 -22.28 10.27
N SER A 132 9.76 -22.18 10.27
CA SER A 132 10.45 -21.11 11.00
C SER A 132 10.12 -19.75 10.41
N GLN A 133 10.29 -18.68 11.20
CA GLN A 133 10.08 -17.30 10.73
C GLN A 133 10.85 -17.01 9.44
N MET A 134 12.10 -17.46 9.33
CA MET A 134 12.91 -17.22 8.13
C MET A 134 12.46 -18.03 6.92
N GLN A 135 11.86 -19.20 7.10
CA GLN A 135 11.22 -19.94 6.00
C GLN A 135 9.96 -19.23 5.51
N ILE A 136 9.18 -18.64 6.42
CA ILE A 136 8.01 -17.81 6.07
C ILE A 136 8.46 -16.57 5.31
N VAL A 137 9.47 -15.84 5.80
CA VAL A 137 10.03 -14.67 5.10
C VAL A 137 10.52 -15.05 3.71
N ALA A 138 11.29 -16.14 3.57
CA ALA A 138 11.82 -16.56 2.28
C ALA A 138 10.73 -17.02 1.30
N LYS A 139 9.64 -17.61 1.81
CA LYS A 139 8.45 -17.92 1.01
C LYS A 139 7.80 -16.62 0.55
N ASN A 140 7.41 -15.73 1.47
CA ASN A 140 6.68 -14.50 1.15
C ASN A 140 7.50 -13.60 0.22
N TYR A 141 8.82 -13.53 0.39
CA TYR A 141 9.72 -12.86 -0.56
C TYR A 141 9.53 -13.33 -2.01
N LYS A 142 9.42 -14.65 -2.24
CA LYS A 142 9.19 -15.19 -3.60
C LYS A 142 7.82 -14.83 -4.12
N GLU A 143 6.78 -14.90 -3.27
CA GLU A 143 5.41 -14.53 -3.66
C GLU A 143 5.34 -13.05 -4.06
N LEU A 144 5.94 -12.16 -3.25
CA LEU A 144 6.02 -10.73 -3.54
C LEU A 144 6.83 -10.45 -4.80
N LEU A 145 7.93 -11.16 -5.03
CA LEU A 145 8.73 -11.01 -6.25
C LEU A 145 7.91 -11.34 -7.50
N GLU A 146 7.22 -12.49 -7.50
CA GLU A 146 6.32 -12.88 -8.60
C GLU A 146 5.22 -11.81 -8.83
N MET A 147 4.68 -11.22 -7.77
CA MET A 147 3.67 -10.15 -7.88
C MET A 147 4.24 -8.85 -8.42
N ILE A 148 5.40 -8.39 -7.95
CA ILE A 148 6.02 -7.15 -8.42
C ILE A 148 6.41 -7.27 -9.89
N GLU A 149 6.95 -8.42 -10.31
CA GLU A 149 7.30 -8.67 -11.71
C GLU A 149 6.05 -8.66 -12.61
N TYR A 150 4.91 -9.13 -12.09
CA TYR A 150 3.65 -9.12 -12.80
C TYR A 150 2.98 -7.73 -12.86
N PHE A 151 2.96 -7.01 -11.75
CA PHE A 151 2.36 -5.69 -11.58
C PHE A 151 3.41 -4.59 -11.67
N ASN A 152 3.91 -4.34 -12.89
CA ASN A 152 5.04 -3.44 -13.11
C ASN A 152 4.75 -2.22 -13.99
N ASN A 153 3.50 -2.05 -14.45
CA ASN A 153 3.14 -0.95 -15.35
C ASN A 153 1.74 -0.42 -15.03
N GLU A 154 1.67 0.80 -14.53
CA GLU A 154 0.45 1.45 -14.08
C GLU A 154 -0.51 1.74 -15.24
N THR A 155 0.01 1.98 -16.45
CA THR A 155 -0.81 2.30 -17.64
C THR A 155 -1.32 1.08 -18.37
N GLU A 156 -0.86 -0.13 -17.98
CA GLU A 156 -1.33 -1.38 -18.56
C GLU A 156 -2.75 -1.69 -18.06
N PRO A 157 -3.79 -1.65 -18.91
CA PRO A 157 -5.19 -1.68 -18.49
C PRO A 157 -5.61 -2.97 -17.79
N THR A 158 -4.80 -4.03 -17.88
CA THR A 158 -5.11 -5.36 -17.35
C THR A 158 -4.42 -5.69 -16.03
N ARG A 159 -3.40 -4.92 -15.60
CA ARG A 159 -2.55 -5.31 -14.45
C ARG A 159 -2.30 -4.17 -13.47
N GLY A 160 -1.70 -3.06 -13.91
CA GLY A 160 -1.26 -1.99 -13.04
C GLY A 160 0.16 -2.17 -12.47
N LYS A 161 0.54 -1.27 -11.56
CA LYS A 161 1.85 -1.24 -10.88
C LYS A 161 1.71 -1.40 -9.37
N LEU A 162 2.51 -2.29 -8.79
CA LEU A 162 2.51 -2.59 -7.35
C LEU A 162 3.58 -1.81 -6.60
N TYR A 163 3.16 -1.07 -5.58
CA TYR A 163 4.01 -0.47 -4.55
C TYR A 163 3.86 -1.24 -3.24
N LEU A 164 5.00 -1.63 -2.65
CA LEU A 164 5.03 -2.22 -1.31
C LEU A 164 5.55 -1.23 -0.28
N ASN A 165 4.86 -1.11 0.84
CA ASN A 165 5.35 -0.38 2.00
C ASN A 165 6.01 -1.33 3.00
N TYR A 166 7.09 -0.87 3.62
CA TYR A 166 7.94 -1.65 4.50
C TYR A 166 7.93 -1.05 5.92
N PRO A 167 7.36 -1.75 6.92
CA PRO A 167 6.63 -3.01 6.80
C PRO A 167 5.19 -2.85 6.28
N MET A 168 4.60 -1.66 6.41
CA MET A 168 3.19 -1.39 6.11
C MET A 168 2.95 0.06 5.70
N MET A 169 1.76 0.36 5.18
CA MET A 169 1.39 1.70 4.75
C MET A 169 1.56 2.73 5.87
N GLU A 170 1.24 2.42 7.13
CA GLU A 170 1.49 3.34 8.26
C GLU A 170 2.97 3.59 8.60
N SER A 171 3.93 3.07 7.83
CA SER A 171 5.36 3.41 7.94
C SER A 171 5.64 4.91 7.86
N PHE A 172 4.80 5.71 7.18
CA PHE A 172 4.93 7.18 7.18
C PHE A 172 4.77 7.82 8.58
N ARG A 173 4.25 7.07 9.56
CA ARG A 173 4.07 7.52 10.96
C ARG A 173 5.27 7.24 11.86
N HIS A 174 6.28 6.51 11.38
CA HIS A 174 7.44 6.12 12.17
C HIS A 174 8.51 7.23 12.18
N CYS A 175 8.08 8.42 12.57
CA CYS A 175 8.89 9.61 12.73
C CYS A 175 8.19 10.58 13.68
N ASP A 176 8.90 11.56 14.21
CA ASP A 176 8.28 12.54 15.11
C ASP A 176 7.44 13.60 14.37
N TYR A 177 7.80 13.89 13.12
CA TYR A 177 7.14 14.85 12.25
C TYR A 177 7.50 14.61 10.76
N PRO A 178 6.72 15.13 9.80
CA PRO A 178 7.07 15.07 8.38
C PRO A 178 8.43 15.72 8.12
N GLY A 179 9.37 14.96 7.53
CA GLY A 179 10.73 15.43 7.25
C GLY A 179 11.70 15.31 8.42
N ASP A 180 11.41 14.43 9.39
CA ASP A 180 12.32 14.09 10.50
C ASP A 180 13.65 13.51 9.97
N PRO A 181 14.80 14.18 10.20
CA PRO A 181 16.11 13.68 9.77
C PRO A 181 16.51 12.34 10.40
N ASN A 182 15.96 12.01 11.58
CA ASN A 182 16.25 10.73 12.24
C ASN A 182 15.56 9.54 11.56
N PHE A 183 14.63 9.79 10.63
CA PHE A 183 13.95 8.74 9.86
C PHE A 183 14.94 7.83 9.10
N VAL A 184 16.14 8.33 8.77
CA VAL A 184 17.26 7.52 8.23
C VAL A 184 17.56 6.28 9.06
N ASN A 185 17.37 6.34 10.38
CA ASN A 185 17.66 5.24 11.31
C ASN A 185 16.44 4.35 11.60
N ALA A 186 15.24 4.72 11.14
CA ALA A 186 14.02 3.96 11.38
C ALA A 186 14.11 2.55 10.77
N GLN A 187 14.15 1.53 11.62
CA GLN A 187 14.19 0.11 11.25
C GLN A 187 13.35 -0.67 12.27
N VAL A 188 12.87 -1.85 11.88
CA VAL A 188 12.14 -2.73 12.78
C VAL A 188 12.65 -4.16 12.65
N SER A 189 12.74 -4.88 13.77
CA SER A 189 13.14 -6.29 13.76
C SER A 189 12.02 -7.18 13.23
N ILE A 190 12.40 -8.25 12.54
CA ILE A 190 11.45 -9.23 12.00
C ILE A 190 10.67 -9.92 13.11
N ASP A 191 11.34 -10.27 14.22
CA ASP A 191 10.70 -10.85 15.41
C ASP A 191 9.56 -9.98 15.96
N LEU A 192 9.68 -8.65 15.82
CA LEU A 192 8.64 -7.71 16.24
C LEU A 192 7.44 -7.78 15.30
N LEU A 193 7.66 -7.90 13.99
CA LEU A 193 6.58 -7.98 13.00
C LEU A 193 5.75 -9.25 13.17
N PHE A 194 6.36 -10.38 13.56
CA PHE A 194 5.63 -11.62 13.90
C PHE A 194 4.69 -11.49 15.10
N LYS A 195 4.82 -10.43 15.91
CA LYS A 195 3.91 -10.15 17.02
C LYS A 195 2.78 -9.25 16.52
N LYS A 196 1.60 -9.82 16.33
CA LYS A 196 0.41 -9.13 15.79
C LYS A 196 0.15 -7.81 16.54
N GLY A 197 0.13 -6.71 15.78
CA GLY A 197 -0.16 -5.36 16.29
C GLY A 197 1.01 -4.67 17.01
N GLU A 198 2.14 -5.35 17.20
CA GLU A 198 3.27 -4.82 17.97
C GLU A 198 3.94 -3.62 17.30
N TYR A 199 4.07 -3.64 15.98
CA TYR A 199 4.64 -2.52 15.23
C TYR A 199 3.85 -1.22 15.48
N LYS A 200 2.53 -1.26 15.30
CA LYS A 200 1.66 -0.10 15.52
C LYS A 200 1.74 0.37 16.99
N ARG A 201 1.86 -0.55 17.94
CA ARG A 201 2.05 -0.23 19.37
C ARG A 201 3.37 0.50 19.64
N VAL A 202 4.47 0.05 19.03
CA VAL A 202 5.78 0.70 19.17
C VAL A 202 5.77 2.09 18.56
N VAL A 203 5.24 2.24 17.34
CA VAL A 203 5.11 3.54 16.68
C VAL A 203 4.23 4.48 17.52
N GLN A 204 3.11 4.01 18.07
CA GLN A 204 2.26 4.83 18.95
C GLN A 204 2.97 5.29 20.23
N LYS A 205 3.86 4.45 20.79
CA LYS A 205 4.60 4.77 22.00
C LYS A 205 5.76 5.74 21.72
N GLN A 206 6.50 5.52 20.63
CA GLN A 206 7.69 6.30 20.29
C GLN A 206 7.34 7.63 19.61
N HIS A 207 6.31 7.62 18.75
CA HIS A 207 5.92 8.74 17.89
C HIS A 207 4.42 9.09 18.05
N PRO A 208 3.93 9.38 19.27
CA PRO A 208 2.49 9.51 19.54
C PRO A 208 1.80 10.62 18.76
N LYS A 209 2.54 11.69 18.39
CA LYS A 209 2.02 12.81 17.60
C LYS A 209 1.70 12.40 16.16
N MET A 210 2.66 11.74 15.49
CA MET A 210 2.46 11.23 14.13
C MET A 210 1.51 10.03 14.09
N ALA A 211 1.56 9.15 15.10
CA ALA A 211 0.71 7.97 15.19
C ALA A 211 -0.79 8.33 15.28
N SER A 212 -1.13 9.36 16.05
CA SER A 212 -2.53 9.79 16.29
C SER A 212 -3.11 10.68 15.19
N ARG A 213 -2.31 11.11 14.21
CA ARG A 213 -2.73 12.09 13.21
C ARG A 213 -3.61 11.47 12.13
N HIS A 214 -4.73 12.10 11.80
CA HIS A 214 -5.57 11.58 10.72
C HIS A 214 -4.92 11.87 9.34
N PRO A 215 -4.79 10.87 8.44
CA PRO A 215 -4.09 11.02 7.15
C PRO A 215 -4.62 12.13 6.24
N ASP A 216 -5.94 12.33 6.22
CA ASP A 216 -6.58 13.37 5.41
C ASP A 216 -6.25 14.82 5.89
N LYS A 217 -5.56 14.99 7.02
CA LYS A 217 -5.20 16.29 7.60
C LYS A 217 -3.76 16.72 7.30
N PHE A 218 -2.99 15.93 6.56
CA PHE A 218 -1.70 16.40 6.08
C PHE A 218 -1.88 17.51 5.03
N ILE A 219 -1.04 18.53 5.09
CA ILE A 219 -0.95 19.58 4.07
C ILE A 219 0.12 19.26 3.03
N GLU A 220 0.21 20.06 1.97
CA GLU A 220 1.12 19.83 0.84
C GLU A 220 2.57 19.70 1.28
N GLU A 221 3.05 20.67 2.06
CA GLU A 221 4.41 20.68 2.60
C GLU A 221 4.74 19.38 3.35
N GLU A 222 3.76 18.81 4.07
CA GLU A 222 3.97 17.60 4.85
C GLU A 222 3.99 16.35 3.98
N PHE A 223 3.13 16.27 2.97
CA PHE A 223 3.22 15.19 1.98
C PHE A 223 4.55 15.24 1.23
N VAL A 224 4.99 16.43 0.81
CA VAL A 224 6.30 16.63 0.17
C VAL A 224 7.43 16.17 1.10
N LYS A 225 7.40 16.55 2.38
CA LYS A 225 8.41 16.12 3.38
C LYS A 225 8.37 14.61 3.65
N ILE A 226 7.19 13.98 3.67
CA ILE A 226 7.06 12.52 3.79
C ILE A 226 7.63 11.83 2.55
N ALA A 227 7.34 12.33 1.34
CA ALA A 227 7.91 11.79 0.11
C ALA A 227 9.43 11.94 0.10
N TRP A 228 9.93 13.13 0.43
CA TRP A 228 11.34 13.46 0.52
C TRP A 228 12.11 12.55 1.48
N MET A 229 11.64 12.36 2.72
CA MET A 229 12.36 11.53 3.69
C MET A 229 12.43 10.07 3.23
N ASN A 230 11.41 9.57 2.51
CA ASN A 230 11.41 8.22 1.95
C ASN A 230 12.28 8.11 0.69
N VAL A 231 12.42 9.18 -0.10
CA VAL A 231 13.40 9.27 -1.20
C VAL A 231 14.83 9.20 -0.64
N CYS A 232 15.15 9.99 0.40
CA CYS A 232 16.45 9.95 1.06
C CYS A 232 16.71 8.59 1.74
N LYS A 233 15.68 7.99 2.34
CA LYS A 233 15.76 6.66 2.95
C LYS A 233 16.09 5.59 1.92
N LEU A 234 15.37 5.59 0.81
CA LEU A 234 15.63 4.70 -0.32
C LEU A 234 17.06 4.88 -0.83
N HIS A 235 17.52 6.13 -1.00
CA HIS A 235 18.89 6.39 -1.41
C HIS A 235 19.91 5.82 -0.42
N THR A 236 19.65 5.96 0.88
CA THR A 236 20.50 5.40 1.94
C THR A 236 20.57 3.88 1.87
N LEU A 237 19.48 3.19 1.49
CA LEU A 237 19.51 1.73 1.32
C LEU A 237 20.55 1.30 0.28
N TYR A 238 20.64 2.00 -0.84
CA TYR A 238 21.57 1.70 -1.93
C TYR A 238 22.98 2.26 -1.72
N ALA A 239 23.09 3.54 -1.38
CA ALA A 239 24.35 4.30 -1.38
C ALA A 239 24.96 4.48 0.02
N LYS A 240 24.25 4.07 1.08
CA LYS A 240 24.63 4.28 2.49
C LYS A 240 24.86 5.77 2.83
N LEU A 241 24.16 6.66 2.12
CA LEU A 241 24.23 8.11 2.27
C LEU A 241 22.83 8.71 2.37
N TRP A 242 22.58 9.48 3.43
CA TRP A 242 21.36 10.28 3.60
C TRP A 242 21.47 11.55 2.77
N LYS A 243 20.92 11.51 1.57
CA LYS A 243 20.93 12.62 0.62
C LYS A 243 19.81 12.43 -0.39
N VAL A 244 19.29 13.54 -0.92
CA VAL A 244 18.42 13.49 -2.10
C VAL A 244 19.25 13.05 -3.33
N PRO A 245 18.93 11.92 -3.97
CA PRO A 245 19.59 11.49 -5.20
C PRO A 245 19.24 12.41 -6.39
N SER A 246 19.98 12.27 -7.48
CA SER A 246 19.52 12.85 -8.76
C SER A 246 18.20 12.16 -9.19
N TYR A 247 17.35 12.84 -9.98
CA TYR A 247 16.11 12.22 -10.48
C TYR A 247 16.38 10.90 -11.22
N LYS A 248 17.44 10.84 -12.04
CA LYS A 248 17.84 9.61 -12.74
C LYS A 248 18.22 8.49 -11.76
N SER A 249 18.97 8.82 -10.71
CA SER A 249 19.34 7.85 -9.66
C SER A 249 18.12 7.39 -8.87
N PHE A 250 17.18 8.30 -8.56
CA PHE A 250 15.90 7.95 -7.94
C PHE A 250 15.12 6.96 -8.80
N GLN A 251 14.93 7.23 -10.10
CA GLN A 251 14.21 6.34 -11.01
C GLN A 251 14.80 4.92 -11.02
N GLN A 252 16.13 4.80 -11.04
CA GLN A 252 16.80 3.48 -10.99
C GLN A 252 16.62 2.79 -9.63
N GLN A 253 16.64 3.54 -8.53
CA GLN A 253 16.55 3.00 -7.17
C GLN A 253 15.11 2.66 -6.77
N ALA A 254 14.12 3.37 -7.34
CA ALA A 254 12.70 3.24 -7.03
C ALA A 254 12.02 2.05 -7.73
N GLU A 255 12.76 1.31 -8.55
CA GLU A 255 12.32 0.04 -9.13
C GLU A 255 11.96 -0.96 -8.03
N GLN A 256 10.72 -1.44 -8.05
CA GLN A 256 10.11 -2.16 -6.94
C GLN A 256 10.80 -3.51 -6.66
N VAL A 257 11.28 -4.18 -7.72
CA VAL A 257 12.10 -5.41 -7.61
C VAL A 257 13.39 -5.12 -6.83
N GLY A 258 14.05 -4.01 -7.16
CA GLY A 258 15.28 -3.58 -6.48
C GLY A 258 15.05 -3.29 -4.99
N ILE A 259 13.98 -2.57 -4.67
CA ILE A 259 13.59 -2.28 -3.28
C ILE A 259 13.36 -3.59 -2.51
N LEU A 260 12.58 -4.51 -3.06
CA LEU A 260 12.29 -5.80 -2.43
C LEU A 260 13.57 -6.58 -2.14
N HIS A 261 14.53 -6.61 -3.08
CA HIS A 261 15.83 -7.24 -2.88
C HIS A 261 16.65 -6.60 -1.76
N GLN A 262 16.70 -5.26 -1.69
CA GLN A 262 17.42 -4.56 -0.63
C GLN A 262 16.82 -4.87 0.76
N GLU A 263 15.49 -4.84 0.87
CA GLU A 263 14.80 -5.15 2.12
C GLU A 263 14.98 -6.61 2.52
N TYR A 264 14.84 -7.56 1.58
CA TYR A 264 15.10 -8.97 1.86
C TYR A 264 16.55 -9.22 2.29
N ASN A 265 17.52 -8.53 1.67
CA ASN A 265 18.94 -8.61 2.06
C ASN A 265 19.16 -8.11 3.49
N LEU A 266 18.51 -7.02 3.92
CA LEU A 266 18.54 -6.58 5.32
C LEU A 266 17.95 -7.62 6.26
N ILE A 267 16.82 -8.23 5.88
CA ILE A 267 16.18 -9.26 6.70
C ILE A 267 17.09 -10.48 6.88
N VAL A 268 17.70 -10.99 5.82
CA VAL A 268 18.54 -12.19 5.92
C VAL A 268 19.83 -11.93 6.69
N THR A 269 20.44 -10.75 6.55
CA THR A 269 21.73 -10.40 7.16
C THR A 269 21.63 -9.82 8.57
N GLN A 270 20.59 -9.02 8.84
CA GLN A 270 20.46 -8.23 10.07
C GLN A 270 19.18 -8.54 10.87
N LYS A 271 18.25 -9.36 10.33
CA LYS A 271 16.93 -9.62 10.93
C LYS A 271 16.09 -8.36 11.13
N THR A 272 16.33 -7.35 10.33
CA THR A 272 15.59 -6.09 10.33
C THR A 272 15.05 -5.79 8.95
N ILE A 273 14.03 -4.94 8.92
CA ILE A 273 13.53 -4.28 7.72
C ILE A 273 13.75 -2.78 7.90
N SER A 274 14.09 -2.09 6.83
CA SER A 274 14.08 -0.64 6.82
C SER A 274 12.64 -0.15 6.84
N VAL A 275 12.37 0.92 7.58
CA VAL A 275 11.08 1.58 7.47
C VAL A 275 11.08 2.44 6.22
N LEU A 276 10.25 2.07 5.24
CA LEU A 276 10.17 2.74 3.94
C LEU A 276 8.71 2.75 3.46
N ASN A 277 8.14 3.93 3.31
CA ASN A 277 6.86 4.15 2.67
C ASN A 277 7.07 4.50 1.20
N THR A 278 6.61 3.65 0.30
CA THR A 278 6.72 3.86 -1.16
C THR A 278 5.43 4.42 -1.76
N THR A 279 4.36 4.55 -0.96
CA THR A 279 3.06 5.02 -1.43
C THR A 279 3.18 6.32 -2.19
N LEU A 280 3.83 7.35 -1.62
CA LEU A 280 3.96 8.66 -2.29
C LEU A 280 4.89 8.66 -3.52
N PHE A 281 5.58 7.56 -3.85
CA PHE A 281 6.36 7.49 -5.08
C PHE A 281 5.46 7.53 -6.32
N PHE A 282 4.17 7.18 -6.21
CA PHE A 282 3.22 7.36 -7.31
C PHE A 282 3.11 8.84 -7.72
N LEU A 283 3.25 9.80 -6.81
CA LEU A 283 3.25 11.23 -7.16
C LEU A 283 4.49 11.62 -7.96
N LEU A 284 5.62 11.01 -7.64
CA LEU A 284 6.89 11.23 -8.33
C LEU A 284 6.88 10.62 -9.74
N ASP A 285 6.11 9.55 -9.94
CA ASP A 285 5.85 8.96 -11.25
C ASP A 285 4.78 9.77 -12.03
N TYR A 286 3.72 10.23 -11.37
CA TYR A 286 2.62 10.98 -11.97
C TYR A 286 3.04 12.38 -12.46
N PHE A 287 3.70 13.17 -11.60
CA PHE A 287 4.17 14.51 -11.97
C PHE A 287 5.56 14.50 -12.61
N GLY A 288 6.33 13.43 -12.39
CA GLY A 288 7.63 13.23 -13.02
C GLY A 288 8.71 14.21 -12.56
N LYS A 289 9.69 14.39 -13.46
CA LYS A 289 10.89 15.21 -13.24
C LYS A 289 10.61 16.64 -12.74
N PRO A 290 9.65 17.41 -13.32
CA PRO A 290 9.43 18.80 -12.90
C PRO A 290 9.10 18.93 -11.42
N PHE A 291 8.20 18.08 -10.91
CA PHE A 291 7.81 18.07 -9.50
C PHE A 291 8.95 17.59 -8.60
N TYR A 292 9.70 16.57 -9.02
CA TYR A 292 10.85 16.10 -8.27
C TYR A 292 11.90 17.22 -8.08
N GLU A 293 12.23 17.95 -9.15
CA GLU A 293 13.22 19.03 -9.10
C GLU A 293 12.69 20.27 -8.37
N SER A 294 11.39 20.56 -8.47
CA SER A 294 10.80 21.74 -7.83
C SER A 294 10.50 21.56 -6.34
N GLU A 295 10.09 20.36 -5.92
CA GLU A 295 9.60 20.11 -4.55
C GLU A 295 10.56 19.25 -3.73
N ILE A 296 11.09 18.16 -4.30
CA ILE A 296 11.90 17.18 -3.55
C ILE A 296 13.38 17.59 -3.49
N ALA A 297 13.97 17.94 -4.63
CA ALA A 297 15.40 18.23 -4.74
C ALA A 297 15.85 19.51 -4.03
N LYS A 298 14.91 20.39 -3.65
CA LYS A 298 15.20 21.64 -2.93
C LYS A 298 15.32 21.47 -1.42
N ILE A 299 14.87 20.35 -0.86
CA ILE A 299 14.91 20.11 0.58
C ILE A 299 16.29 19.55 0.93
N GLU A 300 17.02 20.29 1.75
CA GLU A 300 18.33 19.87 2.26
C GLU A 300 18.20 18.67 3.20
N ALA A 301 19.11 17.70 3.05
CA ALA A 301 19.17 16.44 3.80
C ALA A 301 20.12 16.49 4.99
#